data_AF-A0A7J0DWI3-F1
#
_entry.id   AF-A0A7J0DWI3-F1
#
_cell.length_a   1.000
_cell.length_b   1.000
_cell.length_c   1.000
_cell.angle_alpha   90.00
_cell.angle_beta   90.00
_cell.angle_gamma   90.00
#
_symmetry.space_group_name_H-M   'P 1'
#
loop_
_entity.id
_entity.type
_entity.pdbx_description
1 polymer ?
#
loop_
_entity_poly.entity_id
_entity_poly.type
_entity_poly.pdbx_seq_one_letter_code
_entity_poly.pdbx_strand_id
1 'polypeptide(L)'
;MGKEQCLHWIQACGHGYCIGSVEGTFVDGEISCLLFSGESMILECVDELESQLSKHGSLKKLYFYHQNLTTVFRNTMFGPEGRPQHCCAWLGVASSFPECASAIVPEEVTKIGRDAVLYVESLIESIMGGLDGLINILDSEGGFGSLEMQFLPEQAATLVNLTSRISIPSAKSPKGVSGFHFPGFESYPENNSSIKMLEAAMQRLTNLCSVLNDMAPICVLNHVFVLREYMRECILGNFKRRLLVVLKTDNDLQRPSVLESLIRRHISIVHLAEQHISMDLTQVIREVLLSEAFSGPVSSLHLFDKLAEQQSGSATDAVCNWYIENIVKDMSGAEILFAPLHKCFKSTRPVGGYFAESVTDLRELQAFVRIFGGYGYGLTGARGSCWEHAFWRPDRKRGKYEADYRYGHVVGFCIQAGQAISFDCLLAEAAGAVLEEGAPLIHSLLAGVVKHSPDEIPEKKEIRRMRRVANSVGVISDHDTEWVRSILEEVGGANDDSLSLLPYFFATFMTSNIWNVTAFNVDTGGFNNNIHCLAR
;
A
#
# COMPACT_ATOMS: atom_id res chain seq x y z
N MET A 1 -49.02 43.33 -40.41
CA MET A 1 -49.31 42.53 -41.62
C MET A 1 -48.51 41.23 -41.64
N GLY A 2 -48.42 40.46 -40.54
CA GLY A 2 -47.49 39.31 -40.46
C GLY A 2 -48.05 38.01 -39.87
N LYS A 3 -49.36 37.93 -39.59
CA LYS A 3 -50.01 36.71 -39.07
C LYS A 3 -50.93 36.02 -40.08
N GLU A 4 -51.49 36.75 -41.05
CA GLU A 4 -52.40 36.18 -42.06
C GLU A 4 -51.67 35.50 -43.23
N GLN A 5 -50.41 35.85 -43.51
CA GLN A 5 -49.63 35.20 -44.57
C GLN A 5 -49.14 33.78 -44.20
N CYS A 6 -48.85 33.51 -42.92
CA CYS A 6 -48.42 32.17 -42.49
C CYS A 6 -49.57 31.14 -42.52
N LEU A 7 -50.80 31.56 -42.24
CA LEU A 7 -51.97 30.68 -42.31
C LEU A 7 -52.31 30.28 -43.76
N HIS A 8 -52.05 31.15 -44.73
CA HIS A 8 -52.27 30.84 -46.15
C HIS A 8 -51.28 29.80 -46.70
N TRP A 9 -50.05 29.72 -46.18
CA TRP A 9 -49.07 28.71 -46.59
C TRP A 9 -49.35 27.33 -45.99
N ILE A 10 -49.80 27.27 -44.75
CA ILE A 10 -50.15 25.98 -44.10
C ILE A 10 -51.41 25.36 -44.74
N GLN A 11 -52.36 26.17 -45.23
CA GLN A 11 -53.51 25.66 -45.97
C GLN A 11 -53.18 25.14 -47.38
N ALA A 12 -52.07 25.56 -48.00
CA ALA A 12 -51.66 25.07 -49.31
C ALA A 12 -51.06 23.65 -49.29
N CYS A 13 -50.49 23.23 -48.15
CA CYS A 13 -49.92 21.88 -48.00
C CYS A 13 -50.95 20.79 -47.64
N GLY A 14 -52.21 21.18 -47.36
CA GLY A 14 -53.27 20.27 -46.90
C GLY A 14 -54.18 19.71 -48.00
N HIS A 15 -54.02 20.11 -49.26
CA HIS A 15 -54.80 19.57 -50.38
C HIS A 15 -53.88 19.06 -51.46
N GLY A 16 -53.94 17.75 -51.69
CA GLY A 16 -53.22 17.07 -52.76
C GLY A 16 -53.48 17.76 -54.09
N TYR A 17 -52.48 18.49 -54.57
CA TYR A 17 -52.40 18.92 -55.95
C TYR A 17 -51.38 18.05 -56.66
N CYS A 18 -51.90 17.33 -57.65
CA CYS A 18 -51.19 16.51 -58.59
C CYS A 18 -49.98 17.23 -59.18
N ILE A 19 -48.98 16.42 -59.51
CA ILE A 19 -47.80 16.71 -60.33
C ILE A 19 -48.21 17.59 -61.53
N GLY A 20 -48.01 18.89 -61.39
CA GLY A 20 -48.05 19.88 -62.46
C GLY A 20 -46.65 20.47 -62.59
N SER A 21 -46.09 20.41 -63.79
CA SER A 21 -44.79 20.97 -64.17
C SER A 21 -44.55 22.34 -63.54
N VAL A 22 -43.60 22.43 -62.61
CA VAL A 22 -43.14 23.70 -62.04
C VAL A 22 -41.93 24.16 -62.85
N GLU A 23 -42.15 25.11 -63.75
CA GLU A 23 -41.12 26.02 -64.27
C GLU A 23 -40.72 27.01 -63.16
N GLY A 24 -39.97 26.52 -62.18
CA GLY A 24 -39.35 27.34 -61.14
C GLY A 24 -37.84 27.31 -61.34
N THR A 25 -37.31 28.28 -62.09
CA THR A 25 -35.86 28.46 -62.20
C THR A 25 -35.31 28.88 -60.84
N PHE A 26 -34.35 28.11 -60.32
CA PHE A 26 -33.65 28.31 -59.03
C PHE A 26 -33.04 29.72 -58.85
N VAL A 27 -33.01 30.52 -59.92
CA VAL A 27 -32.35 31.82 -60.04
C VAL A 27 -33.22 32.98 -59.55
N ASP A 28 -34.55 32.90 -59.61
CA ASP A 28 -35.45 34.03 -59.26
C ASP A 28 -35.90 34.05 -57.79
N GLY A 29 -35.45 33.06 -57.01
CA GLY A 29 -35.93 32.79 -55.64
C GLY A 29 -34.87 32.85 -54.55
N GLU A 30 -33.74 33.54 -54.74
CA GLU A 30 -32.61 33.54 -53.78
C GLU A 30 -33.03 33.80 -52.32
N ILE A 31 -33.93 34.76 -52.08
CA ILE A 31 -34.42 35.06 -50.72
C ILE A 31 -35.29 33.92 -50.17
N SER A 32 -36.12 33.28 -51.00
CA SER A 32 -36.89 32.09 -50.58
C SER A 32 -35.99 30.89 -50.32
N CYS A 33 -34.96 30.66 -51.14
CA CYS A 33 -33.99 29.59 -50.92
C CYS A 33 -33.17 29.80 -49.64
N LEU A 34 -32.80 31.04 -49.32
CA LEU A 34 -32.11 31.39 -48.08
C LEU A 34 -33.01 31.25 -46.84
N LEU A 35 -34.28 31.61 -46.95
CA LEU A 35 -35.25 31.42 -45.87
C LEU A 35 -35.54 29.93 -45.64
N PHE A 36 -35.74 29.16 -46.71
CA PHE A 36 -35.92 27.71 -46.64
C PHE A 36 -34.67 26.99 -46.10
N SER A 37 -33.45 27.43 -46.47
CA SER A 37 -32.23 26.84 -45.90
C SER A 37 -32.06 27.20 -44.43
N GLY A 38 -32.43 28.42 -44.03
CA GLY A 38 -32.45 28.85 -42.63
C GLY A 38 -33.45 28.06 -41.78
N GLU A 39 -34.67 27.86 -42.27
CA GLU A 39 -35.69 27.04 -41.60
C GLU A 39 -35.30 25.56 -41.56
N SER A 40 -34.74 25.02 -42.64
CA SER A 40 -34.20 23.65 -42.69
C SER A 40 -33.08 23.44 -41.67
N MET A 41 -32.18 24.41 -41.51
CA MET A 41 -31.11 24.32 -40.52
C MET A 41 -31.66 24.35 -39.08
N ILE A 42 -32.72 25.12 -38.82
CA ILE A 42 -33.39 25.14 -37.52
C ILE A 42 -34.08 23.79 -37.24
N LEU A 43 -34.75 23.21 -38.23
CA LEU A 43 -35.36 21.88 -38.14
C LEU A 43 -34.30 20.77 -37.92
N GLU A 44 -33.20 20.81 -38.67
CA GLU A 44 -32.07 19.87 -38.49
C GLU A 44 -31.42 19.99 -37.10
N CYS A 45 -31.38 21.19 -36.52
CA CYS A 45 -30.89 21.40 -35.14
C CYS A 45 -31.82 20.84 -34.06
N VAL A 46 -33.12 20.68 -34.35
CA VAL A 46 -34.12 20.16 -33.40
C VAL A 46 -34.23 18.64 -33.49
N ASP A 47 -34.34 18.11 -34.71
CA ASP A 47 -34.62 16.68 -34.92
C ASP A 47 -33.34 15.85 -35.24
N GLU A 48 -32.28 16.48 -35.75
CA GLU A 48 -31.11 15.81 -36.33
C GLU A 48 -29.76 16.25 -35.73
N LEU A 49 -29.73 16.73 -34.48
CA LEU A 49 -28.51 17.25 -33.86
C LEU A 49 -27.34 16.23 -33.89
N GLU A 50 -27.61 14.95 -33.65
CA GLU A 50 -26.61 13.87 -33.74
C GLU A 50 -26.07 13.69 -35.17
N SER A 51 -26.94 13.80 -36.17
CA SER A 51 -26.58 13.73 -37.59
C SER A 51 -25.71 14.93 -37.99
N GLN A 52 -26.05 16.13 -37.52
CA GLN A 52 -25.25 17.34 -37.71
C GLN A 52 -23.87 17.24 -37.05
N LEU A 53 -23.80 16.73 -35.81
CA LEU A 53 -22.55 16.46 -35.10
C LEU A 53 -21.69 15.41 -35.83
N SER A 54 -22.31 14.34 -36.34
CA SER A 54 -21.59 13.33 -37.14
C SER A 54 -21.10 13.89 -38.48
N LYS A 55 -21.88 14.75 -39.13
CA LYS A 55 -21.52 15.34 -40.43
C LYS A 55 -20.38 16.35 -40.34
N HIS A 56 -20.39 17.21 -39.32
CA HIS A 56 -19.48 18.35 -39.20
C HIS A 56 -18.37 18.17 -38.15
N GLY A 57 -18.58 17.33 -37.13
CA GLY A 57 -17.66 17.10 -36.02
C GLY A 57 -17.01 15.72 -35.99
N SER A 58 -17.34 14.81 -36.91
CA SER A 58 -16.82 13.44 -36.85
C SER A 58 -15.34 13.36 -37.20
N LEU A 59 -14.59 12.74 -36.28
CA LEU A 59 -13.17 12.44 -36.41
C LEU A 59 -12.91 10.97 -36.75
N LYS A 60 -13.95 10.22 -37.16
CA LYS A 60 -13.85 8.76 -37.40
C LYS A 60 -12.75 8.37 -38.38
N LYS A 61 -12.52 9.19 -39.42
CA LYS A 61 -11.49 8.96 -40.46
C LYS A 61 -10.06 8.93 -39.89
N LEU A 62 -9.84 9.40 -38.67
CA LEU A 62 -8.56 9.29 -37.98
C LEU A 62 -8.17 7.83 -37.67
N TYR A 63 -9.11 6.88 -37.74
CA TYR A 63 -8.83 5.45 -37.68
C TYR A 63 -7.66 5.06 -38.61
N PHE A 64 -7.67 5.51 -39.87
CA PHE A 64 -6.62 5.18 -40.84
C PHE A 64 -5.23 5.79 -40.52
N TYR A 65 -5.17 6.69 -39.55
CA TYR A 65 -3.97 7.36 -39.09
C TYR A 65 -3.66 7.06 -37.61
N HIS A 66 -4.22 5.98 -37.05
CA HIS A 66 -4.12 5.65 -35.63
C HIS A 66 -2.67 5.60 -35.09
N GLN A 67 -1.69 5.24 -35.93
CA GLN A 67 -0.26 5.29 -35.55
C GLN A 67 0.21 6.72 -35.24
N ASN A 68 -0.16 7.69 -36.09
CA ASN A 68 0.18 9.10 -35.86
C ASN A 68 -0.56 9.65 -34.65
N LEU A 69 -1.83 9.27 -34.46
CA LEU A 69 -2.60 9.64 -33.28
C LEU A 69 -1.95 9.16 -32.00
N THR A 70 -1.43 7.93 -31.99
CA THR A 70 -0.73 7.36 -30.82
C THR A 70 0.48 8.23 -30.43
N THR A 71 1.22 8.75 -31.41
CA THR A 71 2.35 9.65 -31.15
C THR A 71 1.89 10.98 -30.54
N VAL A 72 0.81 11.57 -31.04
CA VAL A 72 0.25 12.83 -30.50
C VAL A 72 -0.33 12.61 -29.10
N PHE A 73 -1.01 11.49 -28.88
CA PHE A 73 -1.48 11.08 -27.55
C PHE A 73 -0.33 10.94 -26.56
N ARG A 74 0.77 10.27 -26.95
CA ARG A 74 1.96 10.15 -26.09
C ARG A 74 2.55 11.51 -25.72
N ASN A 75 2.63 12.44 -26.67
CA ASN A 75 3.06 13.81 -26.38
C ASN A 75 2.09 14.55 -25.46
N THR A 76 0.78 14.29 -25.58
CA THR A 76 -0.25 14.86 -24.70
C THR A 76 -0.10 14.38 -23.26
N MET A 77 0.18 13.09 -23.06
CA MET A 77 0.32 12.46 -21.73
C MET A 77 1.68 12.73 -21.08
N PHE A 78 2.76 12.51 -21.83
CA PHE A 78 4.12 12.42 -21.29
C PHE A 78 5.04 13.57 -21.74
N GLY A 79 4.59 14.44 -22.64
CA GLY A 79 5.40 15.56 -23.12
C GLY A 79 5.67 16.62 -22.04
N PRO A 80 6.73 17.42 -22.19
CA PRO A 80 7.09 18.48 -21.23
C PRO A 80 6.02 19.58 -21.12
N GLU A 81 5.33 19.87 -22.23
CA GLU A 81 4.16 20.76 -22.29
C GLU A 81 2.83 19.96 -22.39
N GLY A 82 2.91 18.65 -22.16
CA GLY A 82 1.76 17.77 -22.21
C GLY A 82 0.71 18.18 -21.18
N ARG A 83 -0.55 18.08 -21.57
CA ARG A 83 -1.71 18.36 -20.71
C ARG A 83 -2.51 17.06 -20.54
N PRO A 84 -2.18 16.22 -19.54
CA PRO A 84 -2.84 14.94 -19.31
C PRO A 84 -4.36 15.06 -19.16
N GLN A 85 -4.85 16.22 -18.71
CA GLN A 85 -6.29 16.54 -18.63
C GLN A 85 -7.05 16.47 -19.98
N HIS A 86 -6.35 16.43 -21.12
CA HIS A 86 -6.97 16.28 -22.43
C HIS A 86 -6.90 14.86 -22.98
N CYS A 87 -6.41 13.88 -22.19
CA CYS A 87 -6.20 12.51 -22.66
C CYS A 87 -7.51 11.80 -23.05
N CYS A 88 -8.60 12.06 -22.34
CA CYS A 88 -9.89 11.40 -22.59
C CYS A 88 -10.50 11.78 -23.94
N ALA A 89 -10.11 12.91 -24.54
CA ALA A 89 -10.53 13.26 -25.89
C ALA A 89 -10.10 12.19 -26.91
N TRP A 90 -8.92 11.60 -26.73
CA TRP A 90 -8.43 10.52 -27.61
C TRP A 90 -9.25 9.24 -27.49
N LEU A 91 -9.75 8.94 -26.28
CA LEU A 91 -10.64 7.81 -26.04
C LEU A 91 -12.00 8.02 -26.73
N GLY A 92 -12.56 9.23 -26.64
CA GLY A 92 -13.80 9.59 -27.34
C GLY A 92 -13.66 9.58 -28.87
N VAL A 93 -12.49 9.95 -29.41
CA VAL A 93 -12.20 9.80 -30.84
C VAL A 93 -12.15 8.33 -31.23
N ALA A 94 -11.42 7.52 -30.46
CA ALA A 94 -11.27 6.09 -30.73
C ALA A 94 -12.60 5.32 -30.67
N SER A 95 -13.55 5.75 -29.83
CA SER A 95 -14.87 5.11 -29.77
C SER A 95 -15.71 5.30 -31.03
N SER A 96 -15.43 6.33 -31.84
CA SER A 96 -16.11 6.58 -33.12
C SER A 96 -15.54 5.78 -34.30
N PHE A 97 -14.40 5.08 -34.13
CA PHE A 97 -13.74 4.36 -35.24
C PHE A 97 -14.59 3.27 -35.89
N PRO A 98 -15.43 2.49 -35.18
CA PRO A 98 -16.31 1.51 -35.81
C PRO A 98 -17.27 2.11 -36.84
N GLU A 99 -17.62 3.40 -36.74
CA GLU A 99 -18.48 4.12 -37.69
C GLU A 99 -17.82 4.35 -39.07
N CYS A 100 -16.53 4.02 -39.22
CA CYS A 100 -15.85 4.03 -40.51
C CYS A 100 -16.20 2.84 -41.39
N ALA A 101 -16.69 1.74 -40.80
CA ALA A 101 -16.96 0.53 -41.55
C ALA A 101 -18.13 0.73 -42.53
N SER A 102 -17.99 0.19 -43.74
CA SER A 102 -19.06 0.20 -44.73
C SER A 102 -20.20 -0.72 -44.32
N ALA A 103 -21.44 -0.21 -44.37
CA ALA A 103 -22.65 -1.02 -44.14
C ALA A 103 -22.82 -2.16 -45.17
N ILE A 104 -22.11 -2.08 -46.30
CA ILE A 104 -22.17 -3.05 -47.40
C ILE A 104 -21.25 -4.25 -47.12
N VAL A 105 -20.19 -4.08 -46.32
CA VAL A 105 -19.17 -5.10 -46.06
C VAL A 105 -19.16 -5.45 -44.56
N PRO A 106 -19.96 -6.43 -44.12
CA PRO A 106 -20.08 -6.77 -42.69
C PRO A 106 -18.76 -7.25 -42.07
N GLU A 107 -17.87 -7.84 -42.86
CA GLU A 107 -16.53 -8.24 -42.41
C GLU A 107 -15.70 -7.05 -41.92
N GLU A 108 -15.84 -5.89 -42.57
CA GLU A 108 -15.13 -4.65 -42.23
C GLU A 108 -15.55 -4.13 -40.85
N VAL A 109 -16.85 -4.19 -40.54
CA VAL A 109 -17.40 -3.82 -39.21
C VAL A 109 -16.73 -4.63 -38.10
N THR A 110 -16.60 -5.95 -38.30
CA THR A 110 -15.98 -6.82 -37.28
C THR A 110 -14.48 -6.60 -37.15
N LYS A 111 -13.79 -6.19 -38.22
CA LYS A 111 -12.35 -5.93 -38.20
C LYS A 111 -12.06 -4.58 -37.54
N ILE A 112 -12.64 -3.51 -38.05
CA ILE A 112 -12.46 -2.15 -37.52
C ILE A 112 -12.93 -2.07 -36.06
N GLY A 113 -14.03 -2.76 -35.74
CA GLY A 113 -14.52 -2.89 -34.38
C GLY A 113 -13.50 -3.48 -33.41
N ARG A 114 -12.91 -4.64 -33.77
CA ARG A 114 -11.86 -5.28 -32.96
C ARG A 114 -10.62 -4.42 -32.83
N ASP A 115 -10.17 -3.80 -33.91
CA ASP A 115 -9.02 -2.90 -33.90
C ASP A 115 -9.26 -1.69 -32.99
N ALA A 116 -10.48 -1.12 -33.01
CA ALA A 116 -10.86 0.00 -32.16
C ALA A 116 -10.89 -0.37 -30.66
N VAL A 117 -11.41 -1.55 -30.31
CA VAL A 117 -11.40 -2.08 -28.94
C VAL A 117 -9.96 -2.20 -28.42
N LEU A 118 -9.08 -2.87 -29.17
CA LEU A 118 -7.66 -3.02 -28.81
C LEU A 118 -6.93 -1.68 -28.71
N TYR A 119 -7.29 -0.74 -29.58
CA TYR A 119 -6.72 0.60 -29.55
C TYR A 119 -7.13 1.37 -28.29
N VAL A 120 -8.42 1.33 -27.92
CA VAL A 120 -8.92 1.94 -26.67
C VAL A 120 -8.27 1.30 -25.46
N GLU A 121 -8.15 -0.03 -25.40
CA GLU A 121 -7.44 -0.73 -24.32
C GLU A 121 -6.01 -0.23 -24.18
N SER A 122 -5.25 -0.14 -25.28
CA SER A 122 -3.87 0.35 -25.26
C SER A 122 -3.76 1.82 -24.80
N LEU A 123 -4.72 2.66 -25.18
CA LEU A 123 -4.78 4.04 -24.71
C LEU A 123 -5.07 4.10 -23.20
N ILE A 124 -6.03 3.31 -22.70
CA ILE A 124 -6.36 3.25 -21.27
C ILE A 124 -5.15 2.77 -20.48
N GLU A 125 -4.48 1.70 -20.90
CA GLU A 125 -3.24 1.21 -20.27
C GLU A 125 -2.16 2.30 -20.21
N SER A 126 -2.00 3.07 -21.29
CA SER A 126 -1.04 4.18 -21.32
C SER A 126 -1.45 5.33 -20.39
N ILE A 127 -2.75 5.61 -20.26
CA ILE A 127 -3.25 6.64 -19.33
C ILE A 127 -3.04 6.19 -17.88
N MET A 128 -3.36 4.93 -17.56
CA MET A 128 -3.09 4.34 -16.24
C MET A 128 -1.60 4.31 -15.93
N GLY A 129 -0.74 4.00 -16.90
CA GLY A 129 0.71 4.12 -16.75
C GLY A 129 1.19 5.56 -16.49
N GLY A 130 0.50 6.55 -17.05
CA GLY A 130 0.71 7.97 -16.73
C GLY A 130 0.30 8.33 -15.30
N LEU A 131 -0.86 7.82 -14.84
CA LEU A 131 -1.33 7.97 -13.47
C LEU A 131 -0.34 7.34 -12.47
N ASP A 132 0.05 6.09 -12.72
CA ASP A 132 1.07 5.33 -11.98
C ASP A 132 2.38 6.11 -11.88
N GLY A 133 2.86 6.64 -13.01
CA GLY A 133 4.07 7.44 -13.07
C GLY A 133 4.00 8.72 -12.24
N LEU A 134 2.87 9.43 -12.26
CA LEU A 134 2.68 10.65 -11.45
C LEU A 134 2.67 10.34 -9.95
N ILE A 135 2.01 9.26 -9.52
CA ILE A 135 2.04 8.79 -8.13
C ILE A 135 3.49 8.47 -7.72
N ASN A 136 4.23 7.74 -8.55
CA ASN A 136 5.62 7.38 -8.26
C ASN A 136 6.56 8.59 -8.22
N ILE A 137 6.34 9.61 -9.06
CA ILE A 137 7.11 10.86 -9.04
C ILE A 137 6.89 11.59 -7.71
N LEU A 138 5.62 11.70 -7.27
CA LEU A 138 5.28 12.33 -5.99
C LEU A 138 5.83 11.53 -4.81
N ASP A 139 5.79 10.20 -4.87
CA ASP A 139 6.31 9.31 -3.82
C ASP A 139 7.84 9.11 -3.88
N SER A 140 8.53 9.72 -4.83
CA SER A 140 9.98 9.63 -4.94
C SER A 140 10.70 10.49 -3.90
N GLU A 141 12.00 10.24 -3.71
CA GLU A 141 12.87 11.10 -2.89
C GLU A 141 12.97 12.53 -3.44
N GLY A 142 12.75 12.73 -4.75
CA GLY A 142 12.67 14.07 -5.36
C GLY A 142 11.28 14.72 -5.26
N GLY A 143 10.26 13.97 -4.85
CA GLY A 143 8.90 14.44 -4.61
C GLY A 143 8.69 14.80 -3.13
N PHE A 144 7.61 14.29 -2.53
CA PHE A 144 7.33 14.46 -1.11
C PHE A 144 8.42 13.87 -0.21
N GLY A 145 9.19 12.89 -0.70
CA GLY A 145 10.30 12.35 0.06
C GLY A 145 11.37 13.38 0.40
N SER A 146 11.61 14.37 -0.47
CA SER A 146 12.57 15.46 -0.19
C SER A 146 12.18 16.28 1.03
N LEU A 147 10.87 16.43 1.28
CA LEU A 147 10.33 17.15 2.43
C LEU A 147 10.43 16.31 3.70
N GLU A 148 10.11 15.01 3.62
CA GLU A 148 10.23 14.08 4.74
C GLU A 148 11.68 13.90 5.24
N MET A 149 12.64 13.90 4.31
CA MET A 149 14.07 13.80 4.65
C MET A 149 14.54 14.94 5.58
N GLN A 150 13.83 16.07 5.61
CA GLN A 150 14.14 17.19 6.50
C GLN A 150 13.75 16.91 7.96
N PHE A 151 12.82 15.98 8.21
CA PHE A 151 12.34 15.61 9.54
C PHE A 151 13.09 14.43 10.16
N LEU A 152 14.03 13.84 9.42
CA LEU A 152 14.81 12.71 9.89
C LEU A 152 15.69 13.08 11.10
N PRO A 153 15.83 12.19 12.11
CA PRO A 153 16.68 12.42 13.29
C PRO A 153 18.13 12.80 12.96
N GLU A 154 18.65 12.33 11.82
CA GLU A 154 19.98 12.64 11.30
C GLU A 154 20.16 14.14 11.01
N GLN A 155 19.10 14.83 10.56
CA GLN A 155 19.12 16.29 10.38
C GLN A 155 19.19 17.01 11.73
N ALA A 156 18.44 16.53 12.73
CA ALA A 156 18.50 17.05 14.09
C ALA A 156 19.88 16.84 14.72
N ALA A 157 20.51 15.67 14.53
CA ALA A 157 21.86 15.40 15.01
C ALA A 157 22.89 16.35 14.37
N THR A 158 22.74 16.66 13.09
CA THR A 158 23.60 17.64 12.38
C THR A 158 23.48 19.02 13.00
N LEU A 159 22.25 19.46 13.34
CA LEU A 159 22.01 20.73 14.03
C LEU A 159 22.64 20.74 15.43
N VAL A 160 22.45 19.68 16.23
CA VAL A 160 23.05 19.54 17.57
C VAL A 160 24.58 19.63 17.49
N ASN A 161 25.18 18.97 16.49
CA ASN A 161 26.63 19.02 16.25
C ASN A 161 27.13 20.40 15.82
N LEU A 162 26.32 21.16 15.08
CA LEU A 162 26.65 22.53 14.70
C LEU A 162 26.61 23.45 15.93
N THR A 163 25.55 23.35 16.74
CA THR A 163 25.36 24.17 17.95
C THR A 163 26.41 23.87 19.02
N SER A 164 26.81 22.61 19.20
CA SER A 164 27.84 22.24 20.19
C SER A 164 29.25 22.75 19.85
N ARG A 165 29.53 23.06 18.57
CA ARG A 165 30.79 23.68 18.14
C ARG A 165 30.81 25.21 18.35
N ILE A 166 29.65 25.85 18.46
CA ILE A 166 29.52 27.31 18.64
C ILE A 166 29.73 27.71 20.12
N SER A 167 29.53 26.79 21.07
CA SER A 167 29.73 27.03 22.51
C SER A 167 31.20 27.11 22.96
N ILE A 168 32.18 26.99 22.05
CA ILE A 168 33.59 27.24 22.36
C ILE A 168 33.89 28.72 22.02
N PRO A 169 34.26 29.57 23.01
CA PRO A 169 34.56 30.97 22.76
C PRO A 169 35.91 31.12 22.04
N SER A 170 35.90 30.90 20.73
CA SER A 170 37.00 31.23 19.83
C SER A 170 36.69 32.56 19.15
N ALA A 171 37.58 33.54 19.34
CA ALA A 171 37.45 34.94 18.95
C ALA A 171 37.54 35.20 17.42
N LYS A 172 36.90 34.38 16.59
CA LYS A 172 36.69 34.67 15.17
C LYS A 172 35.22 34.45 14.84
N SER A 173 34.56 35.54 14.50
CA SER A 173 33.15 35.55 14.09
C SER A 173 32.89 34.47 13.04
N PRO A 174 31.93 33.55 13.27
CA PRO A 174 31.57 32.60 12.24
C PRO A 174 30.74 33.35 11.19
N LYS A 175 31.40 33.75 10.10
CA LYS A 175 30.71 34.00 8.83
C LYS A 175 30.12 32.66 8.37
N GLY A 176 28.79 32.56 8.31
CA GLY A 176 28.09 31.56 7.51
C GLY A 176 27.24 30.55 8.28
N VAL A 177 26.15 30.99 8.90
CA VAL A 177 24.93 30.15 9.11
C VAL A 177 23.94 30.41 7.96
N SER A 178 24.44 30.75 6.77
CA SER A 178 23.63 31.22 5.64
C SER A 178 23.24 30.09 4.68
N GLY A 179 22.83 28.93 5.23
CA GLY A 179 22.43 27.78 4.40
C GLY A 179 21.72 26.64 5.14
N PHE A 180 21.45 26.78 6.44
CA PHE A 180 20.60 25.82 7.15
C PHE A 180 19.17 26.33 7.14
N HIS A 181 18.32 25.66 6.36
CA HIS A 181 16.89 25.97 6.28
C HIS A 181 16.13 25.00 7.18
N PHE A 182 15.19 25.53 7.97
CA PHE A 182 14.29 24.70 8.76
C PHE A 182 13.15 24.16 7.89
N PRO A 183 12.60 22.98 8.23
CA PRO A 183 11.42 22.46 7.55
C PRO A 183 10.30 23.49 7.47
N GLY A 184 9.74 23.67 6.27
CA GLY A 184 8.71 24.68 6.00
C GLY A 184 9.25 26.01 5.47
N PHE A 185 10.57 26.16 5.31
CA PHE A 185 11.17 27.31 4.61
C PHE A 185 10.69 27.43 3.15
N GLU A 186 10.48 26.29 2.50
CA GLU A 186 9.96 26.13 1.15
C GLU A 186 8.48 26.52 1.01
N SER A 187 7.72 26.54 2.10
CA SER A 187 6.29 26.88 2.09
C SER A 187 6.05 28.39 2.07
N TYR A 188 7.07 29.22 2.31
CA TYR A 188 6.93 30.66 2.17
C TYR A 188 6.84 31.04 0.68
N PRO A 189 5.86 31.88 0.27
CA PRO A 189 5.66 32.25 -1.13
C PRO A 189 6.93 32.79 -1.83
N GLU A 190 7.83 33.42 -1.09
CA GLU A 190 9.08 33.99 -1.58
C GLU A 190 10.13 32.92 -1.96
N ASN A 191 10.04 31.72 -1.38
CA ASN A 191 11.03 30.65 -1.49
C ASN A 191 10.48 29.39 -2.18
N ASN A 192 9.33 29.49 -2.84
CA ASN A 192 8.64 28.35 -3.45
C ASN A 192 9.37 27.72 -4.65
N SER A 193 10.49 28.29 -5.09
CA SER A 193 11.26 27.81 -6.25
C SER A 193 11.67 26.34 -6.11
N SER A 194 11.92 25.89 -4.89
CA SER A 194 12.28 24.51 -4.54
C SER A 194 11.13 23.50 -4.70
N ILE A 195 9.87 23.94 -4.57
CA ILE A 195 8.68 23.07 -4.63
C ILE A 195 7.90 23.17 -5.95
N LYS A 196 8.28 24.05 -6.88
CA LYS A 196 7.56 24.24 -8.16
C LYS A 196 7.33 22.95 -8.94
N MET A 197 8.32 22.05 -8.95
CA MET A 197 8.21 20.76 -9.64
C MET A 197 7.22 19.82 -8.92
N LEU A 198 7.20 19.85 -7.58
CA LEU A 198 6.25 19.11 -6.76
C LEU A 198 4.83 19.62 -6.97
N GLU A 199 4.62 20.94 -6.91
CA GLU A 199 3.33 21.58 -7.19
C GLU A 199 2.83 21.24 -8.60
N ALA A 200 3.70 21.29 -9.61
CA ALA A 200 3.35 20.93 -10.98
C ALA A 200 2.96 19.44 -11.10
N ALA A 201 3.66 18.54 -10.43
CA ALA A 201 3.33 17.11 -10.41
C ALA A 201 1.99 16.85 -9.71
N MET A 202 1.73 17.51 -8.57
CA MET A 202 0.45 17.44 -7.85
C MET A 202 -0.70 17.91 -8.74
N GLN A 203 -0.56 19.08 -9.39
CA GLN A 203 -1.59 19.61 -10.26
C GLN A 203 -1.86 18.69 -11.46
N ARG A 204 -0.82 18.05 -12.03
CA ARG A 204 -0.99 17.08 -13.10
C ARG A 204 -1.74 15.84 -12.65
N LEU A 205 -1.44 15.33 -11.45
CA LEU A 205 -2.13 14.18 -10.86
C LEU A 205 -3.61 14.50 -10.62
N THR A 206 -3.91 15.59 -9.91
CA THR A 206 -5.27 15.96 -9.54
C THR A 206 -6.15 16.27 -10.75
N ASN A 207 -5.61 16.99 -11.74
CA ASN A 207 -6.32 17.25 -13.00
C ASN A 207 -6.60 15.95 -13.77
N LEU A 208 -5.64 15.03 -13.83
CA LEU A 208 -5.83 13.74 -14.50
C LEU A 208 -6.91 12.90 -13.79
N CYS A 209 -6.86 12.81 -12.46
CA CYS A 209 -7.86 12.11 -11.66
C CYS A 209 -9.27 12.67 -11.89
N SER A 210 -9.41 14.01 -11.88
CA SER A 210 -10.70 14.68 -12.08
C SER A 210 -11.28 14.36 -13.46
N VAL A 211 -10.47 14.44 -14.52
CA VAL A 211 -10.92 14.16 -15.89
C VAL A 211 -11.31 12.70 -16.08
N LEU A 212 -10.54 11.78 -15.51
CA LEU A 212 -10.85 10.35 -15.56
C LEU A 212 -12.13 10.01 -14.78
N ASN A 213 -12.39 10.70 -13.67
CA ASN A 213 -13.59 10.53 -12.87
C ASN A 213 -14.87 10.99 -13.59
N ASP A 214 -14.78 12.14 -14.26
CA ASP A 214 -15.92 12.80 -14.92
C ASP A 214 -16.26 12.18 -16.28
N MET A 215 -15.34 11.41 -16.86
CA MET A 215 -15.55 10.80 -18.16
C MET A 215 -16.65 9.72 -18.09
N ALA A 216 -17.62 9.83 -19.00
CA ALA A 216 -18.65 8.80 -19.17
C ALA A 216 -18.01 7.46 -19.64
N PRO A 217 -18.64 6.31 -19.37
CA PRO A 217 -18.17 5.03 -19.88
C PRO A 217 -17.97 5.08 -21.39
N ILE A 218 -16.83 4.58 -21.86
CA ILE A 218 -16.49 4.58 -23.28
C ILE A 218 -17.09 3.32 -23.89
N CYS A 219 -17.97 3.48 -24.87
CA CYS A 219 -18.64 2.38 -25.55
C CYS A 219 -18.01 2.17 -26.92
N VAL A 220 -17.49 0.97 -27.18
CA VAL A 220 -17.01 0.56 -28.51
C VAL A 220 -17.75 -0.71 -28.90
N LEU A 221 -18.72 -0.60 -29.82
CA LEU A 221 -19.64 -1.69 -30.15
C LEU A 221 -20.32 -2.27 -28.90
N ASN A 222 -20.05 -3.53 -28.56
CA ASN A 222 -20.60 -4.23 -27.39
C ASN A 222 -19.69 -4.16 -26.14
N HIS A 223 -18.57 -3.43 -26.21
CA HIS A 223 -17.63 -3.28 -25.10
C HIS A 223 -17.86 -1.95 -24.39
N VAL A 224 -17.90 -2.00 -23.06
CA VAL A 224 -18.06 -0.83 -22.19
C VAL A 224 -16.83 -0.73 -21.29
N PHE A 225 -16.09 0.37 -21.42
CA PHE A 225 -14.90 0.66 -20.62
C PHE A 225 -15.25 1.70 -19.55
N VAL A 226 -15.05 1.32 -18.29
CA VAL A 226 -15.32 2.20 -17.14
C VAL A 226 -13.99 2.64 -16.52
N LEU A 227 -13.54 3.85 -16.83
CA LEU A 227 -12.21 4.34 -16.43
C LEU A 227 -11.97 4.32 -14.92
N ARG A 228 -13.01 4.54 -14.12
CA ARG A 228 -12.95 4.48 -12.66
C ARG A 228 -12.46 3.12 -12.13
N GLU A 229 -12.88 2.02 -12.73
CA GLU A 229 -12.40 0.68 -12.34
C GLU A 229 -10.93 0.50 -12.69
N TYR A 230 -10.50 0.96 -13.86
CA TYR A 230 -9.09 0.93 -14.25
C TYR A 230 -8.22 1.77 -13.30
N MET A 231 -8.70 2.93 -12.85
CA MET A 231 -8.00 3.74 -11.86
C MET A 231 -7.88 3.02 -10.52
N ARG A 232 -8.95 2.38 -10.05
CA ARG A 232 -8.97 1.58 -8.81
C ARG A 232 -7.86 0.54 -8.84
N GLU A 233 -7.85 -0.28 -9.90
CA GLU A 233 -6.89 -1.38 -10.08
C GLU A 233 -5.46 -0.85 -10.27
N CYS A 234 -5.30 0.28 -10.97
CA CYS A 234 -4.00 0.94 -11.12
C CYS A 234 -3.42 1.38 -9.77
N ILE A 235 -4.21 2.06 -8.94
CA ILE A 235 -3.79 2.53 -7.61
C ILE A 235 -3.52 1.35 -6.67
N LEU A 236 -4.37 0.31 -6.70
CA LEU A 236 -4.18 -0.91 -5.93
C LEU A 236 -2.86 -1.61 -6.29
N GLY A 237 -2.62 -1.83 -7.58
CA GLY A 237 -1.41 -2.47 -8.08
C GLY A 237 -0.16 -1.63 -7.83
N ASN A 238 -0.26 -0.29 -7.87
CA ASN A 238 0.82 0.61 -7.52
C ASN A 238 1.18 0.48 -6.03
N PHE A 239 0.20 0.59 -5.13
CA PHE A 239 0.45 0.52 -3.69
C PHE A 239 0.99 -0.84 -3.26
N LYS A 240 0.46 -1.95 -3.79
CA LYS A 240 0.97 -3.31 -3.53
C LYS A 240 2.45 -3.45 -3.92
N ARG A 241 2.81 -3.02 -5.14
CA ARG A 241 4.23 -3.04 -5.59
C ARG A 241 5.09 -2.15 -4.70
N ARG A 242 4.60 -0.95 -4.37
CA ARG A 242 5.35 -0.01 -3.53
C ARG A 242 5.63 -0.61 -2.16
N LEU A 243 4.62 -1.16 -1.48
CA LEU A 243 4.74 -1.84 -0.20
C LEU A 243 5.82 -2.93 -0.22
N LEU A 244 5.80 -3.81 -1.23
CA LEU A 244 6.78 -4.89 -1.37
C LEU A 244 8.22 -4.38 -1.62
N VAL A 245 8.36 -3.30 -2.40
CA VAL A 245 9.67 -2.68 -2.67
C VAL A 245 10.22 -1.98 -1.44
N VAL A 246 9.41 -1.25 -0.67
CA VAL A 246 9.90 -0.51 0.50
C VAL A 246 10.23 -1.41 1.70
N LEU A 247 9.76 -2.66 1.71
CA LEU A 247 10.06 -3.61 2.78
C LEU A 247 11.52 -4.08 2.79
N LYS A 248 12.16 -4.12 1.61
CA LYS A 248 13.52 -4.63 1.46
C LYS A 248 14.43 -3.54 0.89
N THR A 249 15.60 -3.41 1.47
CA THR A 249 16.75 -2.75 0.86
C THR A 249 17.57 -3.79 0.09
N ASP A 250 18.58 -3.35 -0.69
CA ASP A 250 19.34 -4.21 -1.60
C ASP A 250 19.87 -5.52 -1.00
N ASN A 251 20.08 -5.60 0.33
CA ASN A 251 20.49 -6.83 1.01
C ASN A 251 19.81 -7.08 2.37
N ASP A 252 18.83 -6.27 2.78
CA ASP A 252 18.36 -6.31 4.18
C ASP A 252 16.93 -5.78 4.38
N LEU A 253 16.35 -6.03 5.56
CA LEU A 253 15.03 -5.49 5.92
C LEU A 253 15.11 -3.96 6.17
N GLN A 254 14.15 -3.21 5.63
CA GLN A 254 14.04 -1.78 5.91
C GLN A 254 13.67 -1.56 7.39
N ARG A 255 14.31 -0.57 8.03
CA ARG A 255 13.98 -0.16 9.40
C ARG A 255 12.47 0.15 9.53
N PRO A 256 11.74 -0.43 10.49
CA PRO A 256 10.27 -0.31 10.59
C PRO A 256 9.73 1.12 10.64
N SER A 257 10.37 2.03 11.39
CA SER A 257 9.96 3.44 11.44
C SER A 257 10.09 4.16 10.10
N VAL A 258 11.14 3.83 9.32
CA VAL A 258 11.34 4.39 7.98
C VAL A 258 10.30 3.83 7.02
N LEU A 259 10.09 2.51 7.05
CA LEU A 259 9.04 1.84 6.29
C LEU A 259 7.66 2.47 6.55
N GLU A 260 7.34 2.74 7.82
CA GLU A 260 6.09 3.36 8.24
C GLU A 260 5.93 4.77 7.64
N SER A 261 6.98 5.58 7.64
CA SER A 261 6.98 6.89 7.00
C SER A 261 6.73 6.78 5.49
N LEU A 262 7.42 5.86 4.80
CA LEU A 262 7.26 5.64 3.36
C LEU A 262 5.84 5.21 2.99
N ILE A 263 5.23 4.33 3.79
CA ILE A 263 3.85 3.88 3.58
C ILE A 263 2.86 5.02 3.86
N ARG A 264 3.05 5.79 4.94
CA ARG A 264 2.20 6.97 5.23
C ARG A 264 2.27 8.02 4.14
N ARG A 265 3.45 8.26 3.57
CA ARG A 265 3.63 9.15 2.43
C ARG A 265 2.78 8.70 1.26
N HIS A 266 2.88 7.42 0.91
CA HIS A 266 2.12 6.83 -0.18
C HIS A 266 0.60 6.95 0.05
N ILE A 267 0.13 6.60 1.25
CA ILE A 267 -1.28 6.76 1.65
C ILE A 267 -1.75 8.21 1.51
N SER A 268 -0.90 9.18 1.88
CA SER A 268 -1.22 10.61 1.74
C SER A 268 -1.39 11.03 0.28
N ILE A 269 -0.58 10.47 -0.63
CA ILE A 269 -0.71 10.71 -2.09
C ILE A 269 -1.97 10.06 -2.64
N VAL A 270 -2.33 8.86 -2.18
CA VAL A 270 -3.59 8.21 -2.54
C VAL A 270 -4.80 9.03 -2.06
N HIS A 271 -4.77 9.54 -0.84
CA HIS A 271 -5.83 10.44 -0.34
C HIS A 271 -5.88 11.77 -1.12
N LEU A 272 -4.74 12.29 -1.58
CA LEU A 272 -4.73 13.44 -2.50
C LEU A 272 -5.45 13.11 -3.81
N ALA A 273 -5.27 11.92 -4.37
CA ALA A 273 -6.01 11.48 -5.55
C ALA A 273 -7.51 11.27 -5.25
N GLU A 274 -7.85 10.71 -4.08
CA GLU A 274 -9.22 10.46 -3.63
C GLU A 274 -10.06 11.74 -3.57
N GLN A 275 -9.46 12.89 -3.21
CA GLN A 275 -10.14 14.19 -3.22
C GLN A 275 -10.71 14.59 -4.59
N HIS A 276 -10.20 13.98 -5.68
CA HIS A 276 -10.57 14.27 -7.06
C HIS A 276 -11.32 13.11 -7.73
N ILE A 277 -11.67 12.05 -6.98
CA ILE A 277 -12.32 10.85 -7.48
C ILE A 277 -13.52 10.53 -6.60
N SER A 278 -14.67 10.26 -7.21
CA SER A 278 -15.88 9.84 -6.50
C SER A 278 -15.86 8.33 -6.18
N MET A 279 -14.79 7.85 -5.56
CA MET A 279 -14.56 6.45 -5.19
C MET A 279 -13.89 6.36 -3.82
N ASP A 280 -14.19 5.29 -3.06
CA ASP A 280 -13.52 5.00 -1.80
C ASP A 280 -12.17 4.30 -2.08
N LEU A 281 -11.08 5.08 -2.08
CA LEU A 281 -9.72 4.56 -2.20
C LEU A 281 -9.17 4.11 -0.84
N THR A 282 -9.82 4.50 0.26
CA THR A 282 -9.51 3.98 1.59
C THR A 282 -9.76 2.46 1.65
N GLN A 283 -10.77 1.95 0.95
CA GLN A 283 -10.99 0.51 0.80
C GLN A 283 -9.82 -0.18 0.07
N VAL A 284 -9.24 0.44 -0.96
CA VAL A 284 -8.08 -0.08 -1.69
C VAL A 284 -6.86 -0.19 -0.77
N ILE A 285 -6.60 0.84 0.03
CA ILE A 285 -5.50 0.82 1.02
C ILE A 285 -5.70 -0.34 2.01
N ARG A 286 -6.92 -0.50 2.53
CA ARG A 286 -7.27 -1.59 3.46
C ARG A 286 -7.09 -2.95 2.80
N GLU A 287 -7.52 -3.12 1.56
CA GLU A 287 -7.40 -4.37 0.81
C GLU A 287 -5.94 -4.80 0.68
N VAL A 288 -5.06 -3.88 0.24
CA VAL A 288 -3.63 -4.16 0.10
C VAL A 288 -2.98 -4.49 1.44
N LEU A 289 -3.17 -3.64 2.45
CA LEU A 289 -2.55 -3.85 3.77
C LEU A 289 -3.02 -5.16 4.40
N LEU A 290 -4.31 -5.50 4.32
CA LEU A 290 -4.81 -6.76 4.85
C LEU A 290 -4.31 -7.97 4.05
N SER A 291 -4.24 -7.88 2.72
CA SER A 291 -3.75 -8.97 1.88
C SER A 291 -2.27 -9.30 2.15
N GLU A 292 -1.46 -8.29 2.47
CA GLU A 292 -0.04 -8.44 2.75
C GLU A 292 0.26 -8.67 4.25
N ALA A 293 -0.65 -8.27 5.14
CA ALA A 293 -0.59 -8.56 6.57
C ALA A 293 -1.05 -9.97 6.93
N PHE A 294 -1.94 -10.59 6.16
CA PHE A 294 -2.60 -11.83 6.59
C PHE A 294 -2.00 -13.09 5.94
N SER A 295 -1.55 -14.04 6.76
CA SER A 295 -1.01 -15.35 6.33
C SER A 295 -2.05 -16.50 6.35
N GLY A 296 -3.29 -16.25 6.78
CA GLY A 296 -4.37 -17.25 6.85
C GLY A 296 -5.33 -17.25 5.64
N PRO A 297 -6.25 -18.23 5.53
CA PRO A 297 -7.32 -18.17 4.53
C PRO A 297 -8.25 -16.98 4.81
N VAL A 298 -8.27 -16.00 3.90
CA VAL A 298 -9.05 -14.75 3.97
C VAL A 298 -10.56 -14.98 4.20
N SER A 299 -11.05 -16.20 3.91
CA SER A 299 -12.42 -16.65 4.19
C SER A 299 -12.85 -16.55 5.66
N SER A 300 -11.93 -16.37 6.62
CA SER A 300 -12.26 -16.16 8.04
C SER A 300 -12.52 -14.70 8.43
N LEU A 301 -12.25 -13.72 7.54
CA LEU A 301 -12.41 -12.28 7.83
C LEU A 301 -13.57 -11.65 7.05
N HIS A 302 -14.03 -12.26 5.95
CA HIS A 302 -15.19 -11.81 5.20
C HIS A 302 -16.12 -12.99 4.85
N LEU A 303 -17.42 -12.86 5.20
CA LEU A 303 -18.50 -13.80 4.83
C LEU A 303 -18.98 -13.61 3.37
N PHE A 304 -18.14 -13.06 2.48
CA PHE A 304 -18.50 -12.88 1.08
C PHE A 304 -17.51 -13.61 0.16
N ASP A 305 -18.06 -14.70 -0.38
CA ASP A 305 -17.70 -15.53 -1.52
C ASP A 305 -16.65 -14.96 -2.52
N LYS A 306 -15.46 -15.57 -2.61
CA LYS A 306 -15.11 -16.57 -3.64
C LYS A 306 -13.69 -17.12 -3.50
N LEU A 307 -13.54 -18.39 -3.88
CA LEU A 307 -12.31 -19.15 -4.08
C LEU A 307 -11.43 -18.56 -5.20
N ALA A 308 -10.16 -18.26 -4.91
CA ALA A 308 -8.98 -18.70 -5.66
C ALA A 308 -7.68 -18.21 -4.99
N GLU A 309 -6.72 -19.14 -4.88
CA GLU A 309 -5.31 -18.99 -4.49
C GLU A 309 -4.99 -18.66 -3.02
N GLN A 310 -4.39 -19.64 -2.36
CA GLN A 310 -3.58 -19.47 -1.14
C GLN A 310 -2.40 -18.54 -1.44
N GLN A 311 -2.60 -17.23 -1.34
CA GLN A 311 -1.49 -16.28 -1.28
C GLN A 311 -1.33 -15.90 0.18
N SER A 312 -0.35 -16.52 0.85
CA SER A 312 0.16 -16.02 2.13
C SER A 312 0.66 -14.59 1.93
N GLY A 313 0.45 -13.70 2.90
CA GLY A 313 0.99 -12.35 2.89
C GLY A 313 2.53 -12.37 2.79
N SER A 314 3.04 -12.17 1.56
CA SER A 314 4.47 -12.23 1.22
C SER A 314 5.28 -11.23 2.04
N ALA A 315 4.71 -10.06 2.33
CA ALA A 315 5.33 -9.03 3.15
C ALA A 315 5.60 -9.46 4.60
N THR A 316 4.57 -9.91 5.30
CA THR A 316 4.67 -10.30 6.72
C THR A 316 5.58 -11.49 6.89
N ASP A 317 5.46 -12.50 6.02
CA ASP A 317 6.35 -13.66 6.04
C ASP A 317 7.81 -13.26 5.84
N ALA A 318 8.11 -12.34 4.92
CA ALA A 318 9.47 -11.85 4.71
C ALA A 318 10.04 -11.16 5.95
N VAL A 319 9.24 -10.34 6.64
CA VAL A 319 9.67 -9.64 7.86
C VAL A 319 9.87 -10.61 9.03
N CYS A 320 8.90 -11.51 9.26
CA CYS A 320 8.99 -12.49 10.33
C CYS A 320 10.19 -13.43 10.15
N ASN A 321 10.41 -13.93 8.93
CA ASN A 321 11.59 -14.75 8.63
C ASN A 321 12.89 -13.99 8.93
N TRP A 322 12.95 -12.71 8.56
CA TRP A 322 14.13 -11.89 8.83
C TRP A 322 14.43 -11.77 10.33
N TYR A 323 13.44 -11.44 11.17
CA TYR A 323 13.62 -11.34 12.62
C TYR A 323 14.02 -12.69 13.25
N ILE A 324 13.40 -13.79 12.82
CA ILE A 324 13.74 -15.14 13.29
C ILE A 324 15.21 -15.46 12.99
N GLU A 325 15.62 -15.25 11.74
CA GLU A 325 16.92 -15.61 11.21
C GLU A 325 18.05 -14.76 11.82
N ASN A 326 17.81 -13.46 11.96
CA ASN A 326 18.85 -12.51 12.29
C ASN A 326 18.89 -12.12 13.77
N ILE A 327 17.74 -12.01 14.45
CA ILE A 327 17.68 -11.63 15.86
C ILE A 327 17.68 -12.85 16.77
N VAL A 328 16.84 -13.85 16.49
CA VAL A 328 16.67 -14.97 17.42
C VAL A 328 17.60 -16.15 17.13
N LYS A 329 17.92 -16.43 15.85
CA LYS A 329 18.90 -17.46 15.46
C LYS A 329 20.33 -16.95 15.37
N ASP A 330 20.52 -15.63 15.36
CA ASP A 330 21.82 -14.96 15.15
C ASP A 330 22.65 -15.63 14.04
N MET A 331 22.03 -15.91 12.89
CA MET A 331 22.74 -16.55 11.78
C MET A 331 23.87 -15.67 11.22
N SER A 332 23.79 -14.37 11.45
CA SER A 332 24.84 -13.38 11.14
C SER A 332 26.07 -13.46 12.06
N GLY A 333 25.97 -14.12 13.23
CA GLY A 333 27.04 -14.13 14.23
C GLY A 333 27.36 -12.72 14.75
N ALA A 334 26.32 -11.92 14.96
CA ALA A 334 26.38 -10.53 15.40
C ALA A 334 26.41 -10.37 16.93
N GLU A 335 26.40 -11.49 17.67
CA GLU A 335 26.44 -11.57 19.13
C GLU A 335 25.25 -10.83 19.74
N ILE A 336 24.05 -11.33 19.41
CA ILE A 336 22.78 -10.72 19.84
C ILE A 336 22.58 -10.89 21.35
N LEU A 337 22.35 -9.78 22.04
CA LEU A 337 22.12 -9.70 23.47
C LEU A 337 20.75 -9.07 23.76
N PHE A 338 19.91 -9.74 24.54
CA PHE A 338 18.70 -9.12 25.07
C PHE A 338 19.05 -8.21 26.25
N ALA A 339 18.68 -6.94 26.17
CA ALA A 339 18.90 -5.93 27.21
C ALA A 339 17.58 -5.53 27.89
N PRO A 340 17.18 -6.21 29.00
CA PRO A 340 15.91 -5.96 29.67
C PRO A 340 15.67 -4.50 30.06
N LEU A 341 16.72 -3.80 30.51
CA LEU A 341 16.61 -2.41 30.97
C LEU A 341 16.22 -1.45 29.82
N HIS A 342 16.68 -1.77 28.61
CA HIS A 342 16.41 -0.97 27.41
C HIS A 342 15.23 -1.49 26.58
N LYS A 343 14.64 -2.63 26.96
CA LYS A 343 13.53 -3.27 26.23
C LYS A 343 13.84 -3.50 24.74
N CYS A 344 15.05 -3.94 24.43
CA CYS A 344 15.48 -4.20 23.06
C CYS A 344 16.56 -5.29 23.01
N PHE A 345 16.88 -5.74 21.79
CA PHE A 345 18.05 -6.56 21.52
C PHE A 345 19.19 -5.67 21.03
N LYS A 346 20.39 -5.85 21.59
CA LYS A 346 21.62 -5.18 21.17
C LYS A 346 22.51 -6.16 20.43
N SER A 347 23.34 -5.66 19.52
CA SER A 347 24.33 -6.47 18.83
C SER A 347 25.68 -5.79 18.89
N THR A 348 26.77 -6.58 18.92
CA THR A 348 28.13 -6.03 18.87
C THR A 348 28.54 -5.73 17.43
N ARG A 349 27.91 -6.40 16.46
CA ARG A 349 28.09 -6.19 15.02
C ARG A 349 26.77 -5.84 14.34
N PRO A 350 26.82 -5.21 13.15
CA PRO A 350 25.62 -5.01 12.35
C PRO A 350 24.98 -6.34 11.95
N VAL A 351 23.66 -6.37 12.07
CA VAL A 351 22.76 -7.40 11.58
C VAL A 351 22.23 -6.89 10.24
N GLY A 352 22.94 -7.24 9.17
CA GLY A 352 22.75 -6.61 7.87
C GLY A 352 23.25 -5.16 7.86
N GLY A 353 22.37 -4.19 7.58
CA GLY A 353 22.68 -2.75 7.52
C GLY A 353 22.58 -2.02 8.87
N TYR A 354 22.05 -2.68 9.90
CA TYR A 354 21.62 -2.04 11.14
C TYR A 354 22.15 -2.77 12.37
N PHE A 355 22.32 -2.09 13.51
CA PHE A 355 22.48 -2.79 14.78
C PHE A 355 21.12 -3.32 15.26
N ALA A 356 21.10 -4.42 15.99
CA ALA A 356 19.85 -5.03 16.46
C ALA A 356 18.95 -4.05 17.22
N GLU A 357 19.54 -3.09 17.94
CA GLU A 357 18.77 -2.11 18.73
C GLU A 357 17.97 -1.15 17.85
N SER A 358 18.45 -0.88 16.63
CA SER A 358 17.77 0.02 15.69
C SER A 358 16.60 -0.61 14.94
N VAL A 359 16.33 -1.90 15.16
CA VAL A 359 15.20 -2.65 14.57
C VAL A 359 14.35 -3.38 15.60
N THR A 360 14.81 -3.50 16.85
CA THR A 360 14.11 -4.22 17.94
C THR A 360 13.73 -3.34 19.12
N ASP A 361 14.08 -2.05 19.11
CA ASP A 361 13.57 -1.11 20.10
C ASP A 361 12.03 -1.03 20.05
N LEU A 362 11.42 -0.75 21.19
CA LEU A 362 9.97 -0.74 21.35
C LEU A 362 9.29 0.19 20.32
N ARG A 363 9.92 1.32 19.99
CA ARG A 363 9.42 2.27 18.98
C ARG A 363 9.38 1.68 17.57
N GLU A 364 10.36 0.85 17.22
CA GLU A 364 10.42 0.17 15.92
C GLU A 364 9.37 -0.92 15.83
N LEU A 365 9.23 -1.70 16.91
CA LEU A 365 8.19 -2.74 16.98
C LEU A 365 6.79 -2.12 16.94
N GLN A 366 6.59 -0.95 17.56
CA GLN A 366 5.32 -0.20 17.44
C GLN A 366 5.07 0.26 15.99
N ALA A 367 6.09 0.77 15.29
CA ALA A 367 5.97 1.16 13.89
C ALA A 367 5.61 -0.04 13.00
N PHE A 368 6.24 -1.19 13.23
CA PHE A 368 5.90 -2.45 12.55
C PHE A 368 4.43 -2.84 12.81
N VAL A 369 3.99 -2.84 14.06
CA VAL A 369 2.61 -3.19 14.44
C VAL A 369 1.59 -2.20 13.86
N ARG A 370 1.91 -0.91 13.73
CA ARG A 370 0.99 0.06 13.10
C ARG A 370 0.74 -0.23 11.62
N ILE A 371 1.73 -0.74 10.89
CA ILE A 371 1.59 -1.06 9.46
C ILE A 371 0.79 -2.34 9.26
N PHE A 372 1.20 -3.42 9.92
CA PHE A 372 0.65 -4.76 9.66
C PHE A 372 -0.50 -5.13 10.61
N GLY A 373 -0.74 -4.31 11.65
CA GLY A 373 -1.83 -4.47 12.60
C GLY A 373 -1.80 -5.78 13.38
N GLY A 374 -2.86 -6.00 14.17
CA GLY A 374 -3.13 -7.24 14.93
C GLY A 374 -3.09 -8.53 14.13
N TYR A 375 -3.26 -8.42 12.81
CA TYR A 375 -3.39 -9.55 11.89
C TYR A 375 -2.04 -9.98 11.34
N GLY A 376 -1.13 -9.03 11.07
CA GLY A 376 0.27 -9.25 10.71
C GLY A 376 1.03 -10.10 11.71
N TYR A 377 0.89 -9.75 12.99
CA TYR A 377 1.44 -10.56 14.08
C TYR A 377 0.40 -11.54 14.67
N GLY A 378 -0.77 -11.66 14.04
CA GLY A 378 -1.98 -12.42 14.40
C GLY A 378 -1.82 -13.93 14.56
N LEU A 379 -0.99 -14.40 15.49
CA LEU A 379 -1.42 -14.77 16.85
C LEU A 379 -2.65 -15.66 17.09
N THR A 380 -3.29 -16.23 16.07
CA THR A 380 -4.23 -17.36 16.24
C THR A 380 -4.00 -18.51 15.27
N GLY A 381 -3.08 -18.37 14.30
CA GLY A 381 -2.66 -19.47 13.41
C GLY A 381 -1.19 -19.44 12.97
N ALA A 382 -0.57 -18.25 12.85
CA ALA A 382 0.84 -18.11 12.44
C ALA A 382 1.84 -18.09 13.61
N ARG A 383 1.35 -18.02 14.87
CA ARG A 383 2.18 -18.27 16.06
C ARG A 383 2.82 -19.68 15.99
N GLY A 384 2.14 -20.65 15.37
CA GLY A 384 2.59 -22.04 15.27
C GLY A 384 3.12 -22.55 13.92
N SER A 385 3.07 -21.77 12.85
CA SER A 385 3.56 -22.26 11.54
C SER A 385 4.84 -21.60 11.06
N CYS A 386 5.15 -20.36 11.46
CA CYS A 386 6.41 -19.71 11.08
C CYS A 386 7.47 -19.82 12.20
N TRP A 387 7.10 -19.45 13.43
CA TRP A 387 7.99 -19.50 14.60
C TRP A 387 8.21 -20.93 15.09
N GLU A 388 7.17 -21.74 15.26
CA GLU A 388 7.30 -23.14 15.72
C GLU A 388 7.91 -24.08 14.66
N HIS A 389 7.63 -23.88 13.36
CA HIS A 389 8.22 -24.69 12.29
C HIS A 389 9.70 -24.35 12.06
N ALA A 390 10.13 -23.13 12.41
CA ALA A 390 11.52 -22.69 12.40
C ALA A 390 12.32 -23.05 13.67
N PHE A 391 11.65 -23.24 14.82
CA PHE A 391 12.28 -23.54 16.12
C PHE A 391 12.25 -25.03 16.51
N TRP A 392 11.15 -25.75 16.24
CA TRP A 392 10.92 -27.10 16.75
C TRP A 392 11.00 -28.22 15.70
N ARG A 393 10.98 -27.94 14.39
CA ARG A 393 11.47 -28.95 13.45
C ARG A 393 12.98 -29.00 13.55
N PRO A 394 13.57 -30.11 14.04
CA PRO A 394 14.97 -30.34 13.78
C PRO A 394 15.11 -30.31 12.26
N ASP A 395 16.11 -29.60 11.80
CA ASP A 395 16.54 -29.54 10.42
C ASP A 395 16.79 -30.98 9.91
N ARG A 396 15.73 -31.70 9.49
CA ARG A 396 15.82 -33.09 8.98
C ARG A 396 16.72 -33.17 7.74
N LYS A 397 17.10 -32.02 7.17
CA LYS A 397 18.02 -31.90 6.04
C LYS A 397 19.49 -31.84 6.44
N ARG A 398 19.84 -31.63 7.72
CA ARG A 398 21.19 -31.97 8.24
C ARG A 398 21.26 -33.47 8.57
N GLY A 399 21.14 -34.28 7.52
CA GLY A 399 21.58 -35.66 7.58
C GLY A 399 23.09 -35.69 7.83
N LYS A 400 23.50 -36.37 8.90
CA LYS A 400 24.89 -36.68 9.30
C LYS A 400 25.67 -35.59 10.05
N TYR A 401 25.19 -35.18 11.22
CA TYR A 401 26.11 -34.93 12.35
C TYR A 401 25.51 -35.62 13.58
N GLU A 402 26.35 -36.39 14.27
CA GLU A 402 26.00 -37.27 15.39
C GLU A 402 25.05 -36.61 16.40
N ALA A 403 24.05 -37.38 16.84
CA ALA A 403 23.25 -37.08 18.01
C ALA A 403 24.12 -37.23 19.27
N ASP A 404 25.00 -36.26 19.48
CA ASP A 404 25.76 -36.11 20.71
C ASP A 404 24.99 -35.09 21.58
N TYR A 405 24.17 -35.61 22.50
CA TYR A 405 23.43 -34.82 23.50
C TYR A 405 24.40 -34.22 24.52
N ARG A 406 25.25 -33.31 24.07
CA ARG A 406 26.15 -32.56 24.95
C ARG A 406 25.34 -31.50 25.70
N TYR A 407 25.53 -31.46 27.01
CA TYR A 407 24.93 -30.51 27.96
C TYR A 407 24.86 -29.05 27.45
N GLY A 408 25.89 -28.58 26.74
CA GLY A 408 25.93 -27.22 26.17
C GLY A 408 24.93 -26.95 25.05
N HIS A 409 24.51 -27.97 24.28
CA HIS A 409 23.54 -27.78 23.20
C HIS A 409 22.11 -27.56 23.72
N VAL A 410 21.73 -28.28 24.78
CA VAL A 410 20.40 -28.11 25.41
C VAL A 410 20.29 -26.74 26.06
N VAL A 411 21.34 -26.30 26.75
CA VAL A 411 21.40 -24.95 27.34
C VAL A 411 21.30 -23.87 26.26
N GLY A 412 22.06 -24.00 25.16
CA GLY A 412 22.00 -23.06 24.04
C GLY A 412 20.60 -22.96 23.45
N PHE A 413 19.91 -24.09 23.29
CA PHE A 413 18.52 -24.12 22.86
C PHE A 413 17.58 -23.41 23.84
N CYS A 414 17.69 -23.67 25.15
CA CYS A 414 16.85 -23.00 26.15
C CYS A 414 17.08 -21.49 26.21
N ILE A 415 18.33 -21.03 26.07
CA ILE A 415 18.64 -19.59 25.99
C ILE A 415 17.95 -18.99 24.76
N GLN A 416 18.04 -19.66 23.61
CA GLN A 416 17.41 -19.21 22.38
C GLN A 416 15.88 -19.17 22.48
N ALA A 417 15.27 -20.16 23.14
CA ALA A 417 13.84 -20.16 23.43
C ALA A 417 13.45 -18.98 24.34
N GLY A 418 14.23 -18.72 25.40
CA GLY A 418 14.02 -17.55 26.27
C GLY A 418 14.17 -16.21 25.53
N GLN A 419 15.08 -16.11 24.55
CA GLN A 419 15.18 -14.94 23.68
C GLN A 419 13.95 -14.80 22.78
N ALA A 420 13.42 -15.89 22.23
CA ALA A 420 12.19 -15.87 21.42
C ALA A 420 10.99 -15.38 22.25
N ILE A 421 10.82 -15.89 23.47
CA ILE A 421 9.79 -15.44 24.42
C ILE A 421 10.00 -13.96 24.76
N SER A 422 11.25 -13.54 24.97
CA SER A 422 11.58 -12.14 25.25
C SER A 422 11.19 -11.21 24.10
N PHE A 423 11.45 -11.62 22.86
CA PHE A 423 11.06 -10.88 21.67
C PHE A 423 9.53 -10.82 21.50
N ASP A 424 8.84 -11.94 21.71
CA ASP A 424 7.37 -12.01 21.64
C ASP A 424 6.71 -11.09 22.69
N CYS A 425 7.27 -11.00 23.91
CA CYS A 425 6.79 -10.04 24.90
C CYS A 425 7.00 -8.58 24.48
N LEU A 426 8.13 -8.24 23.85
CA LEU A 426 8.35 -6.89 23.33
C LEU A 426 7.35 -6.54 22.22
N LEU A 427 7.05 -7.50 21.34
CA LEU A 427 6.03 -7.35 20.30
C LEU A 427 4.63 -7.17 20.91
N ALA A 428 4.27 -7.96 21.92
CA ALA A 428 2.99 -7.84 22.62
C ALA A 428 2.86 -6.50 23.35
N GLU A 429 3.94 -6.00 23.97
CA GLU A 429 3.99 -4.67 24.59
C GLU A 429 3.81 -3.56 23.54
N ALA A 430 4.52 -3.66 22.41
CA ALA A 430 4.36 -2.73 21.30
C ALA A 430 2.93 -2.73 20.75
N ALA A 431 2.35 -3.92 20.60
CA ALA A 431 0.98 -4.11 20.15
C ALA A 431 -0.06 -3.52 21.10
N GLY A 432 0.12 -3.69 22.41
CA GLY A 432 -0.71 -3.07 23.44
C GLY A 432 -0.68 -1.55 23.34
N ALA A 433 0.51 -0.96 23.24
CA ALA A 433 0.67 0.48 23.11
C ALA A 433 0.00 1.04 21.84
N VAL A 434 0.14 0.36 20.70
CA VAL A 434 -0.50 0.75 19.43
C VAL A 434 -2.02 0.60 19.51
N LEU A 435 -2.52 -0.46 20.15
CA LEU A 435 -3.97 -0.68 20.32
C LEU A 435 -4.58 0.36 21.27
N GLU A 436 -3.88 0.72 22.34
CA GLU A 436 -4.29 1.77 23.27
C GLU A 436 -4.41 3.13 22.57
N GLU A 437 -3.47 3.45 21.67
CA GLU A 437 -3.49 4.67 20.86
C GLU A 437 -4.61 4.65 19.79
N GLY A 438 -4.70 3.55 19.02
CA GLY A 438 -5.59 3.47 17.85
C GLY A 438 -7.03 3.03 18.15
N ALA A 439 -7.25 2.25 19.20
CA ALA A 439 -8.57 1.73 19.59
C ALA A 439 -8.71 1.59 21.12
N PRO A 440 -8.71 2.71 21.87
CA PRO A 440 -8.66 2.70 23.33
C PRO A 440 -9.84 1.97 23.98
N LEU A 441 -11.03 2.01 23.35
CA LEU A 441 -12.20 1.30 23.85
C LEU A 441 -12.05 -0.22 23.77
N ILE A 442 -11.41 -0.74 22.72
CA ILE A 442 -11.16 -2.18 22.57
C ILE A 442 -10.11 -2.62 23.59
N HIS A 443 -9.03 -1.84 23.75
CA HIS A 443 -8.00 -2.10 24.75
C HIS A 443 -8.58 -2.11 26.17
N SER A 444 -9.38 -1.10 26.52
CA SER A 444 -10.05 -1.01 27.82
C SER A 444 -11.03 -2.17 28.07
N LEU A 445 -11.77 -2.60 27.04
CA LEU A 445 -12.65 -3.76 27.12
C LEU A 445 -11.86 -5.03 27.40
N LEU A 446 -10.77 -5.29 26.68
CA LEU A 446 -9.92 -6.47 26.89
C LEU A 446 -9.33 -6.48 28.30
N ALA A 447 -8.77 -5.35 28.75
CA ALA A 447 -8.23 -5.21 30.10
C ALA A 447 -9.30 -5.41 31.18
N GLY A 448 -10.49 -4.85 30.96
CA GLY A 448 -11.65 -5.04 31.84
C GLY A 448 -12.06 -6.51 31.91
N VAL A 449 -12.21 -7.18 30.77
CA VAL A 449 -12.68 -8.57 30.73
C VAL A 449 -11.69 -9.52 31.38
N VAL A 450 -10.39 -9.37 31.09
CA VAL A 450 -9.32 -10.13 31.73
C VAL A 450 -9.37 -9.98 33.25
N LYS A 451 -9.45 -8.74 33.74
CA LYS A 451 -9.44 -8.46 35.18
C LYS A 451 -10.59 -9.12 35.95
N HIS A 452 -11.73 -9.34 35.29
CA HIS A 452 -12.91 -9.93 35.91
C HIS A 452 -13.14 -11.39 35.49
N SER A 453 -12.21 -11.99 34.74
CA SER A 453 -12.30 -13.39 34.34
C SER A 453 -11.89 -14.31 35.50
N PRO A 454 -12.62 -15.42 35.74
CA PRO A 454 -12.27 -16.34 36.82
C PRO A 454 -11.02 -17.16 36.48
N ASP A 455 -10.09 -17.26 37.43
CA ASP A 455 -8.90 -18.12 37.38
C ASP A 455 -9.23 -19.56 37.83
N GLU A 456 -10.21 -20.19 37.15
CA GLU A 456 -10.57 -21.60 37.38
C GLU A 456 -9.57 -22.54 36.68
N ILE A 457 -9.14 -23.61 37.36
CA ILE A 457 -8.32 -24.68 36.78
C ILE A 457 -9.14 -25.99 36.81
N PRO A 458 -9.41 -26.64 35.65
CA PRO A 458 -9.00 -26.27 34.29
C PRO A 458 -9.82 -25.09 33.73
N GLU A 459 -9.15 -24.22 32.98
CA GLU A 459 -9.75 -23.02 32.40
C GLU A 459 -10.75 -23.38 31.29
N LYS A 460 -11.89 -22.67 31.24
CA LYS A 460 -12.87 -22.82 30.15
C LYS A 460 -12.26 -22.37 28.82
N LYS A 461 -12.59 -23.08 27.74
CA LYS A 461 -12.04 -22.86 26.40
C LYS A 461 -12.25 -21.41 25.90
N GLU A 462 -13.39 -20.81 26.24
CA GLU A 462 -13.76 -19.44 25.86
C GLU A 462 -12.89 -18.41 26.59
N ILE A 463 -12.71 -18.58 27.90
CA ILE A 463 -11.87 -17.71 28.74
C ILE A 463 -10.43 -17.79 28.25
N ARG A 464 -9.95 -19.00 27.93
CA ARG A 464 -8.62 -19.21 27.38
C ARG A 464 -8.41 -18.56 26.01
N ARG A 465 -9.41 -18.60 25.11
CA ARG A 465 -9.36 -17.87 23.83
C ARG A 465 -9.23 -16.37 24.05
N MET A 466 -9.98 -15.83 25.00
CA MET A 466 -9.94 -14.42 25.35
C MET A 466 -8.62 -14.01 26.01
N ARG A 467 -8.08 -14.85 26.91
CA ARG A 467 -6.77 -14.68 27.54
C ARG A 467 -5.65 -14.67 26.50
N ARG A 468 -5.72 -15.53 25.48
CA ARG A 468 -4.77 -15.50 24.34
C ARG A 468 -4.81 -14.19 23.56
N VAL A 469 -6.00 -13.67 23.26
CA VAL A 469 -6.14 -12.37 22.57
C VAL A 469 -5.64 -11.22 23.45
N ALA A 470 -5.89 -11.25 24.76
CA ALA A 470 -5.36 -10.22 25.65
C ALA A 470 -3.83 -10.31 25.82
N ASN A 471 -3.28 -11.52 25.86
CA ASN A 471 -1.83 -11.74 25.86
C ASN A 471 -1.17 -11.20 24.59
N SER A 472 -1.82 -11.33 23.43
CA SER A 472 -1.27 -10.84 22.15
C SER A 472 -1.03 -9.33 22.12
N VAL A 473 -1.71 -8.58 22.98
CA VAL A 473 -1.62 -7.12 23.08
C VAL A 473 -1.07 -6.68 24.43
N GLY A 474 -0.34 -7.55 25.14
CA GLY A 474 0.38 -7.18 26.36
C GLY A 474 -0.50 -6.76 27.55
N VAL A 475 -1.79 -7.09 27.53
CA VAL A 475 -2.76 -6.71 28.58
C VAL A 475 -2.59 -7.56 29.86
N ILE A 476 -1.99 -8.75 29.74
CA ILE A 476 -1.78 -9.69 30.85
C ILE A 476 -0.27 -9.90 31.04
N SER A 477 0.17 -10.00 32.28
CA SER A 477 1.57 -10.30 32.62
C SER A 477 1.94 -11.79 32.51
N ASP A 478 0.98 -12.69 32.32
CA ASP A 478 1.18 -14.15 32.20
C ASP A 478 1.37 -14.56 30.73
N HIS A 479 2.26 -13.85 30.05
CA HIS A 479 2.50 -14.01 28.62
C HIS A 479 3.24 -15.33 28.31
N ASP A 480 4.20 -15.67 29.16
CA ASP A 480 5.11 -16.81 28.99
C ASP A 480 4.34 -18.14 29.09
N THR A 481 3.38 -18.25 30.03
CA THR A 481 2.66 -19.51 30.29
C THR A 481 1.69 -19.90 29.17
N GLU A 482 1.00 -18.93 28.54
CA GLU A 482 0.12 -19.22 27.40
C GLU A 482 0.91 -19.62 26.14
N TRP A 483 2.09 -19.03 25.92
CA TRP A 483 2.96 -19.38 24.81
C TRP A 483 3.46 -20.82 24.92
N VAL A 484 3.98 -21.21 26.10
CA VAL A 484 4.44 -22.56 26.38
C VAL A 484 3.29 -23.58 26.26
N ARG A 485 2.09 -23.24 26.76
CA ARG A 485 0.91 -24.11 26.61
C ARG A 485 0.52 -24.35 25.15
N SER A 486 0.60 -23.33 24.30
CA SER A 486 0.30 -23.46 22.86
C SER A 486 1.23 -24.48 22.20
N ILE A 487 2.52 -24.39 22.49
CA ILE A 487 3.55 -25.30 21.95
C ILE A 487 3.30 -26.74 22.44
N LEU A 488 3.03 -26.92 23.73
CA LEU A 488 2.80 -28.24 24.31
C LEU A 488 1.55 -28.93 23.75
N GLU A 489 0.52 -28.17 23.38
CA GLU A 489 -0.67 -28.69 22.70
C GLU A 489 -0.41 -29.13 21.26
N GLU A 490 0.39 -28.39 20.50
CA GLU A 490 0.73 -28.74 19.10
C GLU A 490 1.70 -29.92 19.00
N VAL A 491 2.71 -29.98 19.87
CA VAL A 491 3.71 -31.05 19.90
C VAL A 491 3.12 -32.38 20.43
N GLY A 492 1.92 -32.34 21.03
CA GLY A 492 1.28 -33.52 21.64
C GLY A 492 2.05 -34.07 22.85
N GLY A 493 3.01 -33.30 23.38
CA GLY A 493 3.99 -33.73 24.38
C GLY A 493 3.53 -33.60 25.84
N ALA A 494 2.29 -33.16 26.09
CA ALA A 494 1.76 -32.97 27.44
C ALA A 494 1.71 -34.26 28.30
N ASN A 495 1.90 -35.43 27.68
CA ASN A 495 1.88 -36.75 28.35
C ASN A 495 3.26 -37.38 28.53
N ASP A 496 4.36 -36.69 28.22
CA ASP A 496 5.70 -37.27 28.26
C ASP A 496 6.36 -37.03 29.63
N ASP A 497 6.64 -38.10 30.38
CA ASP A 497 7.24 -38.05 31.73
C ASP A 497 8.62 -37.35 31.74
N SER A 498 9.23 -37.16 30.57
CA SER A 498 10.48 -36.44 30.36
C SER A 498 10.42 -34.97 30.80
N LEU A 499 9.25 -34.32 30.74
CA LEU A 499 9.07 -32.94 31.21
C LEU A 499 9.23 -32.79 32.73
N SER A 500 9.00 -33.87 33.49
CA SER A 500 9.23 -33.88 34.95
C SER A 500 10.71 -33.78 35.32
N LEU A 501 11.62 -34.06 34.39
CA LEU A 501 13.07 -33.99 34.57
C LEU A 501 13.65 -32.60 34.27
N LEU A 502 12.88 -31.71 33.62
CA LEU A 502 13.31 -30.37 33.24
C LEU A 502 13.75 -29.50 34.45
N PRO A 503 13.02 -29.48 35.59
CA PRO A 503 13.45 -28.73 36.78
C PRO A 503 14.77 -29.25 37.35
N TYR A 504 15.00 -30.58 37.32
CA TYR A 504 16.24 -31.18 37.78
C TYR A 504 17.41 -30.82 36.85
N PHE A 505 17.16 -30.79 35.53
CA PHE A 505 18.13 -30.32 34.55
C PHE A 505 18.54 -28.86 34.84
N PHE A 506 17.58 -27.94 35.05
CA PHE A 506 17.89 -26.56 35.41
C PHE A 506 18.58 -26.42 36.77
N ALA A 507 18.25 -27.25 37.76
CA ALA A 507 18.94 -27.27 39.04
C ALA A 507 20.42 -27.65 38.89
N THR A 508 20.74 -28.67 38.07
CA THR A 508 22.13 -29.03 37.75
C THR A 508 22.85 -27.93 36.96
N PHE A 509 22.12 -27.20 36.12
CA PHE A 509 22.62 -26.05 35.38
C PHE A 509 23.12 -24.90 36.26
N MET A 510 22.43 -24.60 37.34
CA MET A 510 22.87 -23.60 38.32
C MET A 510 24.22 -23.94 38.96
N THR A 511 24.65 -25.20 38.93
CA THR A 511 25.95 -25.65 39.48
C THR A 511 27.06 -25.81 38.43
N SER A 512 26.78 -25.48 37.17
CA SER A 512 27.72 -25.71 36.07
C SER A 512 28.79 -24.62 35.93
N ASN A 513 29.90 -24.93 35.25
CA ASN A 513 31.00 -23.99 35.02
C ASN A 513 30.68 -22.83 34.08
N ILE A 514 29.46 -22.76 33.52
CA ILE A 514 29.04 -21.67 32.63
C ILE A 514 29.07 -20.31 33.36
N TRP A 515 28.82 -20.32 34.67
CA TRP A 515 28.84 -19.13 35.52
C TRP A 515 30.24 -18.51 35.67
N ASN A 516 31.30 -19.25 35.35
CA ASN A 516 32.67 -18.73 35.40
C ASN A 516 32.97 -17.75 34.26
N VAL A 517 32.17 -17.76 33.18
CA VAL A 517 32.32 -16.91 32.00
C VAL A 517 31.18 -15.89 31.89
N THR A 518 30.15 -16.02 32.73
CA THR A 518 29.02 -15.07 32.79
C THR A 518 29.40 -13.81 33.56
N ALA A 519 29.18 -12.66 32.96
CA ALA A 519 29.31 -11.37 33.63
C ALA A 519 27.99 -10.61 33.52
N PHE A 520 27.49 -10.11 34.66
CA PHE A 520 26.31 -9.26 34.69
C PHE A 520 26.69 -7.83 34.29
N ASN A 521 25.98 -7.27 33.33
CA ASN A 521 26.18 -5.92 32.86
C ASN A 521 25.03 -5.03 33.36
N VAL A 522 25.37 -4.08 34.24
CA VAL A 522 24.44 -3.14 34.88
C VAL A 522 23.70 -2.28 33.86
N ASP A 523 24.35 -1.87 32.77
CA ASP A 523 23.75 -1.02 31.75
C ASP A 523 22.65 -1.76 30.97
N THR A 524 22.84 -3.06 30.73
CA THR A 524 21.85 -3.88 30.02
C THR A 524 20.78 -4.46 30.93
N GLY A 525 21.08 -4.60 32.23
CA GLY A 525 20.25 -5.34 33.18
C GLY A 525 20.26 -6.86 32.96
N GLY A 526 21.26 -7.39 32.24
CA GLY A 526 21.36 -8.81 31.87
C GLY A 526 22.79 -9.32 31.86
N PHE A 527 22.96 -10.60 31.55
CA PHE A 527 24.29 -11.25 31.43
C PHE A 527 24.76 -11.27 29.99
N ASN A 528 26.08 -11.16 29.80
CA ASN A 528 26.77 -11.16 28.50
C ASN A 528 26.47 -12.36 27.56
N ASN A 529 25.90 -13.45 28.08
CA ASN A 529 25.58 -14.66 27.31
C ASN A 529 24.07 -14.97 27.28
N ASN A 530 23.20 -14.01 27.61
CA ASN A 530 21.73 -14.17 27.64
C ASN A 530 21.19 -15.21 28.64
N ILE A 531 21.98 -15.66 29.61
CA ILE A 531 21.54 -16.67 30.58
C ILE A 531 20.33 -16.21 31.43
N HIS A 532 20.12 -14.90 31.57
CA HIS A 532 18.91 -14.34 32.20
C HIS A 532 17.62 -14.66 31.44
N CYS A 533 17.70 -14.99 30.15
CA CYS A 533 16.54 -15.39 29.36
C CYS A 533 15.97 -16.75 29.81
N LEU A 534 16.77 -17.59 30.50
CA LEU A 534 16.30 -18.86 31.07
C LEU A 534 15.34 -18.70 32.26
N ALA A 535 15.21 -17.48 32.80
CA ALA A 535 14.24 -17.20 33.86
C ALA A 535 12.80 -17.19 33.32
N ARG A 536 12.62 -17.05 32.01
CA ARG A 536 11.37 -17.23 31.28
C ARG A 536 11.29 -18.64 30.74
#